data_AF-A0A6B9FBC5-F1
#
_entry.id   AF-A0A6B9FBC5-F1
#
_cell.length_a   1.000
_cell.length_b   1.000
_cell.length_c   1.000
_cell.angle_alpha   90.00
_cell.angle_beta   90.00
_cell.angle_gamma   90.00
#
_symmetry.space_group_name_H-M   'P 1'
#
loop_
_entity.id
_entity.type
_entity.pdbx_description
1 polymer ?
#
loop_
_entity_poly.entity_id
_entity_poly.type
_entity_poly.pdbx_seq_one_letter_code
_entity_poly.pdbx_strand_id
1 'polypeptide(L)'
;MSSNNSSRKVVTVDEQAFERTEDAGVDENGFEVVDDRPEFRATVQQEKQAKVDSNHPDGIVQDFSHLPLAQEEKIRAREAELDHISAQAELGTQDGRAKRTREVVTERRQRKREKRTPDRTDPRERLSRMELATVNQEADRIAQRLRTDHSRAAVSRVLARRVARGQDVTEAVFATMDELKAAPGAICPIEDVPDVPTDEVSIEGTIETLWEPSSPKIEQVGLIADDTGKIKWTSWVKSEPRIVREGEKVRMRALKKNWHQGRCSLAVTYDSMIIFPDRDDRWWEE
;
A
#
# COMPACT_ATOMS: atom_id res chain seq x y z
N MET A 1 5.66 11.43 13.01
CA MET A 1 4.42 10.68 12.72
C MET A 1 4.08 9.90 13.97
N SER A 2 3.00 10.33 14.62
CA SER A 2 2.56 9.95 15.96
C SER A 2 2.11 8.50 16.02
N SER A 3 2.56 7.75 17.02
CA SER A 3 1.93 6.52 17.48
C SER A 3 1.57 6.69 18.95
N ASN A 4 0.27 6.64 19.20
CA ASN A 4 -0.42 6.92 20.44
C ASN A 4 -0.09 5.84 21.49
N ASN A 5 0.44 6.24 22.65
CA ASN A 5 0.54 5.36 23.82
C ASN A 5 -0.36 5.89 24.93
N SER A 6 -0.96 4.94 25.64
CA SER A 6 -1.99 5.13 26.66
C SER A 6 -1.55 5.96 27.86
N SER A 7 -2.48 6.75 28.42
CA SER A 7 -2.44 7.06 29.85
C SER A 7 -3.86 7.24 30.39
N ARG A 8 -4.23 6.33 31.31
CA ARG A 8 -5.41 6.40 32.19
C ARG A 8 -5.49 7.79 32.84
N LYS A 9 -6.63 8.47 32.70
CA LYS A 9 -6.89 9.70 33.45
C LYS A 9 -7.51 9.32 34.79
N VAL A 10 -6.70 9.43 35.83
CA VAL A 10 -7.08 9.33 37.24
C VAL A 10 -8.01 10.51 37.55
N VAL A 11 -9.19 10.24 38.10
CA VAL A 11 -10.12 11.26 38.59
C VAL A 11 -9.80 11.48 40.06
N THR A 12 -9.22 12.63 40.37
CA THR A 12 -9.03 13.12 41.74
C THR A 12 -10.37 13.63 42.27
N VAL A 13 -10.78 13.11 43.43
CA VAL A 13 -11.97 13.56 44.16
C VAL A 13 -11.53 14.71 45.05
N ASP A 14 -12.07 15.91 44.83
CA ASP A 14 -11.83 17.06 45.69
C ASP A 14 -12.37 16.79 47.10
N GLU A 15 -11.49 16.93 48.09
CA GLU A 15 -11.79 16.94 49.52
C GLU A 15 -12.62 18.20 49.84
N GLN A 16 -13.93 18.04 50.05
CA GLN A 16 -14.73 19.07 50.70
C GLN A 16 -14.64 18.89 52.22
N ALA A 17 -13.90 19.82 52.84
CA ALA A 17 -13.81 20.02 54.27
C ALA A 17 -15.19 20.32 54.88
N PHE A 18 -15.62 19.47 55.80
CA PHE A 18 -16.72 19.77 56.71
C PHE A 18 -16.14 20.57 57.90
N GLU A 19 -16.43 21.87 57.97
CA GLU A 19 -16.31 22.61 59.23
C GLU A 19 -17.41 22.11 60.18
N ARG A 20 -17.00 21.50 61.30
CA ARG A 20 -17.89 21.16 62.40
C ARG A 20 -17.65 22.17 63.52
N THR A 21 -18.57 23.11 63.66
CA THR A 21 -18.71 23.96 64.85
C THR A 21 -19.41 23.15 65.94
N GLU A 22 -18.69 22.72 66.97
CA GLU A 22 -19.28 22.33 68.25
C GLU A 22 -18.45 22.94 69.37
N ASP A 23 -19.03 23.96 70.01
CA ASP A 23 -18.57 24.55 71.28
C ASP A 23 -18.70 23.48 72.37
N ALA A 24 -17.59 22.86 72.76
CA ALA A 24 -17.49 22.09 73.99
C ALA A 24 -17.01 23.03 75.11
N GLY A 25 -17.94 23.47 75.95
CA GLY A 25 -17.64 24.24 77.14
C GLY A 25 -16.83 23.41 78.14
N VAL A 26 -15.76 24.02 78.66
CA VAL A 26 -14.92 23.46 79.73
C VAL A 26 -15.43 24.00 81.08
N ASP A 27 -15.56 23.14 82.08
CA ASP A 27 -15.98 23.55 83.43
C ASP A 27 -14.85 24.27 84.21
N GLU A 28 -15.16 24.87 85.37
CA GLU A 28 -14.22 25.71 86.15
C GLU A 28 -12.93 24.98 86.62
N ASN A 29 -12.83 23.67 86.42
CA ASN A 29 -11.65 22.87 86.77
C ASN A 29 -10.94 22.26 85.55
N GLY A 30 -11.28 22.70 84.33
CA GLY A 30 -10.49 22.42 83.14
C GLY A 30 -10.77 21.08 82.45
N PHE A 31 -11.93 20.45 82.67
CA PHE A 31 -12.34 19.23 81.94
C PHE A 31 -13.51 19.49 80.98
N GLU A 32 -13.43 18.88 79.78
CA GLU A 32 -14.42 18.97 78.70
C GLU A 32 -15.60 18.02 78.98
N VAL A 33 -16.82 18.57 79.04
CA VAL A 33 -18.05 17.80 79.27
C VAL A 33 -18.49 17.18 77.95
N VAL A 34 -18.30 15.87 77.79
CA VAL A 34 -18.77 15.12 76.61
C VAL A 34 -20.22 14.67 76.84
N ASP A 35 -21.13 15.19 76.02
CA ASP A 35 -22.55 14.81 76.02
C ASP A 35 -22.72 13.48 75.25
N ASP A 36 -22.82 12.35 75.96
CA ASP A 36 -22.87 10.97 75.43
C ASP A 36 -24.23 10.59 74.76
N ARG A 37 -24.75 11.44 73.87
CA ARG A 37 -25.92 11.11 73.02
C ARG A 37 -25.43 10.63 71.65
N PRO A 38 -25.54 9.33 71.32
CA PRO A 38 -25.07 8.84 70.02
C PRO A 38 -25.95 9.36 68.88
N GLU A 39 -25.38 10.19 68.00
CA GLU A 39 -25.98 10.56 66.72
C GLU A 39 -25.98 9.36 65.77
N PHE A 40 -27.16 8.84 65.41
CA PHE A 40 -27.27 7.79 64.40
C PHE A 40 -26.94 8.37 63.02
N ARG A 41 -25.70 8.17 62.57
CA ARG A 41 -25.29 8.43 61.18
C ARG A 41 -25.45 7.16 60.35
N ALA A 42 -25.98 7.30 59.14
CA ALA A 42 -26.04 6.19 58.20
C ALA A 42 -24.63 5.64 57.97
N THR A 43 -24.51 4.31 57.90
CA THR A 43 -23.21 3.72 57.57
C THR A 43 -22.85 4.05 56.11
N VAL A 44 -21.56 4.18 55.81
CA VAL A 44 -21.06 4.40 54.44
C VAL A 44 -21.62 3.35 53.45
N GLN A 45 -21.90 2.13 53.94
CA GLN A 45 -22.53 1.08 53.13
C GLN A 45 -23.99 1.40 52.79
N GLN A 46 -24.76 1.95 53.73
CA GLN A 46 -26.13 2.38 53.47
C GLN A 46 -26.17 3.57 52.51
N GLU A 47 -25.26 4.53 52.62
CA GLU A 47 -25.17 5.64 51.65
C GLU A 47 -24.78 5.14 50.26
N LYS A 48 -23.83 4.21 50.17
CA LYS A 48 -23.45 3.58 48.90
C LYS A 48 -24.63 2.82 48.29
N GLN A 49 -25.35 2.04 49.08
CA GLN A 49 -26.50 1.28 48.59
C GLN A 49 -27.62 2.20 48.12
N ALA A 50 -27.96 3.24 48.88
CA ALA A 50 -28.94 4.23 48.48
C ALA A 50 -28.59 4.92 47.15
N LYS A 51 -27.29 5.21 46.94
CA LYS A 51 -26.80 5.79 45.68
C LYS A 51 -26.82 4.81 44.51
N VAL A 52 -26.56 3.53 44.76
CA VAL A 52 -26.68 2.47 43.75
C VAL A 52 -28.14 2.27 43.35
N ASP A 53 -29.04 2.19 44.33
CA ASP A 53 -30.48 1.98 44.12
C ASP A 53 -31.12 3.14 43.35
N SER A 54 -30.70 4.38 43.63
CA SER A 54 -31.16 5.58 42.91
C SER A 54 -30.69 5.64 41.45
N ASN A 55 -29.63 4.92 41.08
CA ASN A 55 -29.11 4.87 39.71
C ASN A 55 -29.45 3.54 38.99
N HIS A 56 -30.28 2.69 39.61
CA HIS A 56 -30.69 1.43 39.01
C HIS A 56 -31.74 1.66 37.91
N PRO A 57 -31.62 1.06 36.71
CA PRO A 57 -32.51 1.32 35.58
C PRO A 57 -34.01 1.10 35.88
N ASP A 58 -34.34 0.15 36.76
CA ASP A 58 -35.72 -0.11 37.19
C ASP A 58 -36.31 0.94 38.16
N GLY A 59 -35.47 1.79 38.77
CA GLY A 59 -35.89 2.93 39.62
C GLY A 59 -35.91 4.28 38.88
N ILE A 60 -35.42 4.31 37.64
CA ILE A 60 -35.45 5.49 36.77
C ILE A 60 -36.85 5.56 36.15
N VAL A 61 -37.80 6.16 36.88
CA VAL A 61 -39.03 6.66 36.25
C VAL A 61 -38.58 7.70 35.21
N GLN A 62 -38.97 7.52 33.95
CA GLN A 62 -38.63 8.42 32.82
C GLN A 62 -39.19 9.87 32.96
N ASP A 63 -39.57 10.28 34.17
CA ASP A 63 -39.90 11.65 34.50
C ASP A 63 -38.67 12.32 35.09
N PHE A 64 -38.03 13.18 34.31
CA PHE A 64 -36.88 14.00 34.73
C PHE A 64 -37.19 15.00 35.85
N SER A 65 -38.42 15.02 36.36
CA SER A 65 -39.06 16.05 37.21
C SER A 65 -38.33 16.43 38.51
N HIS A 66 -37.34 15.67 38.94
CA HIS A 66 -36.60 15.85 40.19
C HIS A 66 -35.12 16.24 39.97
N LEU A 67 -34.70 16.41 38.71
CA LEU A 67 -33.34 16.83 38.37
C LEU A 67 -33.24 18.34 38.15
N PRO A 68 -32.10 18.97 38.46
CA PRO A 68 -31.83 20.33 38.01
C PRO A 68 -31.85 20.41 36.48
N LEU A 69 -32.38 21.49 35.92
CA LEU A 69 -32.52 21.71 34.47
C LEU A 69 -31.21 21.45 33.70
N ALA A 70 -30.08 21.89 34.25
CA ALA A 70 -28.76 21.69 33.65
C ALA A 70 -28.37 20.20 33.50
N GLN A 71 -28.86 19.35 34.39
CA GLN A 71 -28.61 17.92 34.34
C GLN A 71 -29.52 17.23 33.33
N GLU A 72 -30.79 17.65 33.23
CA GLU A 72 -31.72 17.18 32.20
C GLU A 72 -31.19 17.49 30.79
N GLU A 73 -30.75 18.73 30.56
CA GLU A 73 -30.21 19.16 29.26
C GLU A 73 -28.96 18.37 28.89
N LYS A 74 -28.11 18.06 29.86
CA LYS A 74 -26.91 17.24 29.64
C LYS A 74 -27.25 15.80 29.26
N ILE A 75 -28.30 15.23 29.86
CA ILE A 75 -28.77 13.87 29.51
C ILE A 75 -29.36 13.89 28.10
N ARG A 76 -30.25 14.85 27.79
CA ARG A 76 -30.84 15.00 26.46
C ARG A 76 -29.79 15.21 25.36
N ALA A 77 -28.78 16.04 25.62
CA ALA A 77 -27.70 16.27 24.68
C ALA A 77 -26.90 14.99 24.40
N ARG A 78 -26.65 14.18 25.44
CA ARG A 78 -25.94 12.90 25.31
C ARG A 78 -26.77 11.85 24.57
N GLU A 79 -28.07 11.78 24.81
CA GLU A 79 -28.97 10.88 24.08
C GLU A 79 -29.03 11.27 22.60
N ALA A 80 -29.17 12.56 22.30
CA ALA A 80 -29.13 13.05 20.91
C ALA A 80 -27.79 12.74 20.21
N GLU A 81 -26.66 12.80 20.93
CA GLU A 81 -25.37 12.40 20.41
C GLU A 81 -25.29 10.88 20.15
N LEU A 82 -25.79 10.07 21.08
CA LEU A 82 -25.85 8.61 20.92
C LEU A 82 -26.75 8.19 19.74
N ASP A 83 -27.87 8.88 19.54
CA ASP A 83 -28.75 8.68 18.40
C ASP A 83 -28.05 9.07 17.09
N HIS A 84 -27.30 10.18 17.10
CA HIS A 84 -26.51 10.62 15.94
C HIS A 84 -25.42 9.60 15.57
N ILE A 85 -24.69 9.08 16.56
CA ILE A 85 -23.66 8.04 16.37
C ILE A 85 -24.31 6.74 15.86
N SER A 86 -25.47 6.36 16.40
CA SER A 86 -26.20 5.15 15.98
C SER A 86 -26.69 5.26 14.54
N ALA A 87 -27.26 6.40 14.15
CA ALA A 87 -27.67 6.68 12.77
C ALA A 87 -26.49 6.68 11.80
N GLN A 88 -25.33 7.24 12.19
CA GLN A 88 -24.10 7.13 11.39
C GLN A 88 -23.58 5.69 11.28
N ALA A 89 -23.71 4.90 12.34
CA ALA A 89 -23.26 3.51 12.35
C ALA A 89 -24.12 2.61 11.44
N GLU A 90 -25.44 2.83 11.37
CA GLU A 90 -26.33 2.15 10.42
C GLU A 90 -25.92 2.41 8.96
N LEU A 91 -25.55 3.65 8.62
CA LEU A 91 -25.02 4.03 7.30
C LEU A 91 -23.63 3.42 6.99
N GLY A 92 -22.94 2.89 8.00
CA GLY A 92 -21.57 2.37 7.90
C GLY A 92 -21.43 0.85 7.72
N THR A 93 -22.53 0.09 7.76
CA THR A 93 -22.43 -1.38 7.65
C THR A 93 -22.06 -1.80 6.22
N GLN A 94 -20.82 -2.25 6.06
CA GLN A 94 -20.22 -2.74 4.82
C GLN A 94 -20.78 -4.12 4.41
N ASP A 95 -22.06 -4.36 4.65
CA ASP A 95 -22.70 -5.64 4.33
C ASP A 95 -22.66 -5.88 2.82
N GLY A 96 -22.27 -7.10 2.46
CA GLY A 96 -22.06 -7.49 1.07
C GLY A 96 -20.85 -6.85 0.37
N ARG A 97 -20.01 -6.02 1.03
CA ARG A 97 -18.74 -5.53 0.43
C ARG A 97 -17.84 -6.70 0.05
N ALA A 98 -17.72 -7.70 0.93
CA ALA A 98 -16.93 -8.91 0.66
C ALA A 98 -17.48 -9.69 -0.54
N LYS A 99 -18.81 -9.79 -0.67
CA LYS A 99 -19.48 -10.47 -1.80
C LYS A 99 -19.24 -9.72 -3.11
N ARG A 100 -19.47 -8.41 -3.16
CA ARG A 100 -19.22 -7.55 -4.33
C ARG A 100 -17.75 -7.59 -4.75
N THR A 101 -16.84 -7.52 -3.78
CA THR A 101 -15.40 -7.63 -4.04
C THR A 101 -15.06 -9.00 -4.62
N ARG A 102 -15.62 -10.09 -4.06
CA ARG A 102 -15.43 -11.46 -4.55
C ARG A 102 -15.93 -11.61 -5.98
N GLU A 103 -17.13 -11.12 -6.30
CA GLU A 103 -17.71 -11.16 -7.65
C GLU A 103 -16.78 -10.46 -8.66
N VAL A 104 -16.39 -9.22 -8.38
CA VAL A 104 -15.47 -8.45 -9.24
C VAL A 104 -14.12 -9.16 -9.41
N VAL A 105 -13.57 -9.72 -8.33
CA VAL A 105 -12.29 -10.45 -8.38
C VAL A 105 -12.44 -11.73 -9.19
N THR A 106 -13.52 -12.49 -9.02
CA THR A 106 -13.78 -13.73 -9.77
C THR A 106 -13.97 -13.46 -11.26
N GLU A 107 -14.74 -12.44 -11.61
CA GLU A 107 -14.95 -12.04 -13.00
C GLU A 107 -13.63 -11.57 -13.63
N ARG A 108 -12.85 -10.75 -12.92
CA ARG A 108 -11.53 -10.30 -13.37
C ARG A 108 -10.56 -11.48 -13.56
N ARG A 109 -10.59 -12.48 -12.66
CA ARG A 109 -9.80 -13.72 -12.78
C ARG A 109 -10.23 -14.53 -14.00
N GLN A 110 -11.54 -14.67 -14.23
CA GLN A 110 -12.08 -15.43 -15.35
C GLN A 110 -11.73 -14.78 -16.70
N ARG A 111 -11.93 -13.47 -16.86
CA ARG A 111 -11.50 -12.71 -18.04
C ARG A 111 -9.99 -12.85 -18.28
N LYS A 112 -9.16 -12.82 -17.22
CA LYS A 112 -7.72 -13.06 -17.33
C LYS A 112 -7.40 -14.50 -17.75
N ARG A 113 -8.17 -15.49 -17.29
CA ARG A 113 -8.00 -16.91 -17.64
C ARG A 113 -8.36 -17.15 -19.10
N GLU A 114 -9.48 -16.60 -19.58
CA GLU A 114 -9.90 -16.71 -20.98
C GLU A 114 -8.86 -16.09 -21.93
N LYS A 115 -8.31 -14.91 -21.59
CA LYS A 115 -7.19 -14.31 -22.32
C LYS A 115 -5.92 -15.17 -22.30
N ARG A 116 -5.71 -15.94 -21.23
CA ARG A 116 -4.55 -16.82 -21.04
C ARG A 116 -4.74 -18.20 -21.64
N THR A 117 -5.95 -18.61 -22.00
CA THR A 117 -6.19 -19.91 -22.63
C THR A 117 -5.31 -19.98 -23.88
N PRO A 118 -4.28 -20.83 -23.89
CA PRO A 118 -3.41 -20.91 -25.04
C PRO A 118 -4.26 -21.34 -26.23
N ASP A 119 -4.00 -20.70 -27.37
CA ASP A 119 -4.56 -21.14 -28.62
C ASP A 119 -4.30 -22.64 -28.77
N ARG A 120 -5.36 -23.45 -28.96
CA ARG A 120 -5.24 -24.92 -28.99
C ARG A 120 -4.36 -25.40 -30.14
N THR A 121 -4.14 -24.55 -31.13
CA THR A 121 -3.39 -24.81 -32.36
C THR A 121 -2.30 -23.75 -32.50
N ASP A 122 -1.10 -24.12 -32.97
CA ASP A 122 -0.07 -23.13 -33.27
C ASP A 122 -0.61 -22.16 -34.35
N PRO A 123 -0.60 -20.83 -34.12
CA PRO A 123 -1.11 -19.87 -35.11
C PRO A 123 -0.46 -20.00 -36.50
N ARG A 124 0.76 -20.56 -36.59
CA ARG A 124 1.45 -20.82 -37.86
C ARG A 124 0.76 -21.83 -38.74
N GLU A 125 0.03 -22.79 -38.16
CA GLU A 125 -0.68 -23.82 -38.91
C GLU A 125 -1.87 -23.26 -39.71
N ARG A 126 -2.32 -22.04 -39.39
CA ARG A 126 -3.41 -21.35 -40.09
C ARG A 126 -2.95 -20.52 -41.28
N LEU A 127 -1.63 -20.36 -41.47
CA LEU A 127 -1.07 -19.54 -42.52
C LEU A 127 -0.82 -20.34 -43.80
N SER A 128 -0.95 -19.69 -44.95
CA SER A 128 -0.47 -20.26 -46.20
C SER A 128 1.06 -20.43 -46.18
N ARG A 129 1.59 -21.26 -47.08
CA ARG A 129 3.06 -21.45 -47.20
C ARG A 129 3.81 -20.14 -47.46
N MET A 130 3.22 -19.23 -48.23
CA MET A 130 3.84 -17.93 -48.54
C MET A 130 3.83 -17.02 -47.32
N GLU A 131 2.69 -16.88 -46.64
CA GLU A 131 2.60 -16.08 -45.40
C GLU A 131 3.54 -16.61 -44.33
N LEU A 132 3.62 -17.93 -44.17
CA LEU A 132 4.53 -18.55 -43.20
C LEU A 132 6.00 -18.28 -43.53
N ALA A 133 6.38 -18.27 -44.81
CA ALA A 133 7.72 -17.91 -45.25
C ALA A 133 8.05 -16.45 -44.89
N THR A 134 7.14 -15.52 -45.19
CA THR A 134 7.28 -14.10 -44.84
C THR A 134 7.38 -13.90 -43.32
N VAL A 135 6.50 -14.55 -42.54
CA VAL A 135 6.54 -14.48 -41.07
C VAL A 135 7.86 -14.99 -40.51
N ASN A 136 8.42 -16.07 -41.07
CA ASN A 136 9.70 -16.59 -40.60
C ASN A 136 10.87 -15.67 -40.93
N GLN A 137 10.87 -15.05 -42.11
CA GLN A 137 11.89 -14.07 -42.50
C GLN A 137 11.84 -12.82 -41.61
N GLU A 138 10.65 -12.26 -41.40
CA GLU A 138 10.48 -11.08 -40.55
C GLU A 138 10.75 -11.39 -39.07
N ALA A 139 10.38 -12.59 -38.58
CA ALA A 139 10.71 -12.99 -37.22
C ALA A 139 12.21 -13.12 -36.99
N ASP A 140 12.97 -13.59 -37.98
CA ASP A 140 14.44 -13.64 -37.92
C ASP A 140 15.02 -12.22 -37.88
N ARG A 141 14.51 -11.33 -38.73
CA ARG A 141 14.89 -9.91 -38.75
C ARG A 141 14.60 -9.21 -37.42
N ILE A 142 13.42 -9.43 -36.86
CA ILE A 142 13.02 -8.88 -35.55
C ILE A 142 13.94 -9.42 -34.46
N ALA A 143 14.19 -10.73 -34.41
CA ALA A 143 15.03 -11.32 -33.37
C ALA A 143 16.49 -10.86 -33.43
N GLN A 144 17.01 -10.59 -34.63
CA GLN A 144 18.36 -10.03 -34.80
C GLN A 144 18.42 -8.53 -34.46
N ARG A 145 17.36 -7.78 -34.76
CA ARG A 145 17.29 -6.33 -34.53
C ARG A 145 16.97 -5.99 -33.07
N LEU A 146 15.88 -6.55 -32.56
CA LEU A 146 15.51 -6.44 -31.16
C LEU A 146 16.38 -7.44 -30.41
N ARG A 147 17.51 -6.97 -29.88
CA ARG A 147 18.43 -7.71 -29.01
C ARG A 147 17.80 -8.05 -27.64
N THR A 148 16.52 -8.40 -27.65
CA THR A 148 15.71 -8.90 -26.55
C THR A 148 15.98 -10.40 -26.36
N ASP A 149 15.69 -10.94 -25.18
CA ASP A 149 15.83 -12.38 -24.87
C ASP A 149 14.79 -13.29 -25.58
N HIS A 150 14.13 -12.80 -26.63
CA HIS A 150 13.09 -13.54 -27.34
C HIS A 150 13.67 -14.38 -28.48
N SER A 151 13.41 -15.69 -28.46
CA SER A 151 13.81 -16.57 -29.56
C SER A 151 13.03 -16.25 -30.84
N ARG A 152 13.64 -16.51 -32.01
CA ARG A 152 12.96 -16.44 -33.32
C ARG A 152 11.62 -17.17 -33.31
N ALA A 153 11.55 -18.33 -32.64
CA ALA A 153 10.34 -19.12 -32.52
C ALA A 153 9.27 -18.43 -31.64
N ALA A 154 9.64 -17.70 -30.60
CA ALA A 154 8.68 -16.90 -29.83
C ALA A 154 8.13 -15.75 -30.67
N VAL A 155 9.01 -15.01 -31.35
CA VAL A 155 8.65 -13.89 -32.23
C VAL A 155 7.73 -14.35 -33.37
N SER A 156 8.10 -15.40 -34.09
CA SER A 156 7.32 -15.94 -35.21
C SER A 156 5.93 -16.41 -34.76
N ARG A 157 5.78 -16.95 -33.53
CA ARG A 157 4.47 -17.34 -33.00
C ARG A 157 3.57 -16.13 -32.74
N VAL A 158 4.14 -15.07 -32.21
CA VAL A 158 3.45 -13.81 -31.91
C VAL A 158 3.02 -13.12 -33.22
N LEU A 159 3.94 -13.03 -34.19
CA LEU A 159 3.68 -12.46 -35.51
C LEU A 159 2.62 -13.28 -36.28
N ALA A 160 2.76 -14.61 -36.31
CA ALA A 160 1.81 -15.50 -36.96
C ALA A 160 0.39 -15.35 -36.40
N ARG A 161 0.24 -15.13 -35.09
CA ARG A 161 -1.06 -14.91 -34.46
C ARG A 161 -1.76 -13.66 -34.98
N ARG A 162 -1.01 -12.59 -35.27
CA ARG A 162 -1.54 -11.34 -35.83
C ARG A 162 -1.96 -11.53 -37.29
N VAL A 163 -1.07 -12.11 -38.10
CA VAL A 163 -1.33 -12.37 -39.53
C VAL A 163 -2.51 -13.32 -39.70
N ALA A 164 -2.61 -14.38 -38.89
CA ALA A 164 -3.73 -15.32 -38.91
C ALA A 164 -5.09 -14.70 -38.52
N ARG A 165 -5.09 -13.51 -37.89
CA ARG A 165 -6.29 -12.72 -37.60
C ARG A 165 -6.64 -11.74 -38.73
N GLY A 166 -5.89 -11.76 -39.84
CA GLY A 166 -6.10 -10.89 -41.00
C GLY A 166 -5.39 -9.54 -40.92
N GLN A 167 -4.47 -9.36 -39.98
CA GLN A 167 -3.68 -8.12 -39.91
C GLN A 167 -2.63 -8.08 -41.03
N ASP A 168 -2.42 -6.90 -41.62
CA ASP A 168 -1.36 -6.71 -42.62
C ASP A 168 0.02 -7.07 -42.03
N VAL A 169 0.89 -7.66 -42.85
CA VAL A 169 2.20 -8.16 -42.39
C VAL A 169 3.05 -7.03 -41.81
N THR A 170 3.07 -5.86 -42.45
CA THR A 170 3.90 -4.73 -42.00
C THR A 170 3.40 -4.18 -40.67
N GLU A 171 2.08 -4.00 -40.54
CA GLU A 171 1.45 -3.58 -39.30
C GLU A 171 1.67 -4.60 -38.18
N ALA A 172 1.56 -5.89 -38.51
CA ALA A 172 1.80 -6.99 -37.59
C ALA A 172 3.26 -7.02 -37.09
N VAL A 173 4.22 -6.68 -37.94
CA VAL A 173 5.64 -6.58 -37.57
C VAL A 173 5.86 -5.47 -36.55
N PHE A 174 5.40 -4.24 -36.82
CA PHE A 174 5.56 -3.12 -35.87
C PHE A 174 4.87 -3.40 -34.54
N ALA A 175 3.61 -3.85 -34.59
CA ALA A 175 2.88 -4.20 -33.38
C ALA A 175 3.54 -5.33 -32.58
N THR A 176 4.22 -6.27 -33.27
CA THR A 176 5.02 -7.31 -32.62
C THR A 176 6.27 -6.74 -31.97
N MET A 177 6.97 -5.83 -32.64
CA MET A 177 8.13 -5.16 -32.05
C MET A 177 7.74 -4.40 -30.77
N ASP A 178 6.66 -3.63 -30.80
CA ASP A 178 6.19 -2.86 -29.64
C ASP A 178 5.77 -3.79 -28.48
N GLU A 179 5.07 -4.89 -28.77
CA GLU A 179 4.68 -5.87 -27.74
C GLU A 179 5.92 -6.52 -27.10
N LEU A 180 6.92 -6.87 -27.89
CA LEU A 180 8.14 -7.50 -27.38
C LEU A 180 8.98 -6.53 -26.55
N LYS A 181 9.11 -5.26 -26.98
CA LYS A 181 9.76 -4.20 -26.19
C LYS A 181 9.04 -3.94 -24.87
N ALA A 182 7.70 -3.98 -24.88
CA ALA A 182 6.88 -3.76 -23.70
C ALA A 182 6.66 -5.02 -22.85
N ALA A 183 7.19 -6.18 -23.26
CA ALA A 183 6.97 -7.44 -22.57
C ALA A 183 7.63 -7.41 -21.18
N PRO A 184 6.92 -7.84 -20.11
CA PRO A 184 7.49 -7.86 -18.77
C PRO A 184 8.78 -8.69 -18.71
N GLY A 185 9.86 -8.07 -18.22
CA GLY A 185 11.16 -8.70 -18.09
C GLY A 185 12.00 -8.78 -19.37
N ALA A 186 11.48 -8.31 -20.51
CA ALA A 186 12.29 -8.19 -21.72
C ALA A 186 13.38 -7.13 -21.53
N ILE A 187 14.60 -7.46 -21.95
CA ILE A 187 15.72 -6.52 -21.98
C ILE A 187 15.55 -5.60 -23.19
N CYS A 188 15.31 -4.32 -22.90
CA CYS A 188 15.14 -3.27 -23.89
C CYS A 188 16.49 -2.58 -24.16
N PRO A 189 16.86 -2.35 -25.44
CA PRO A 189 17.98 -1.48 -25.77
C PRO A 189 17.79 -0.08 -25.18
N ILE A 190 18.88 0.54 -24.73
CA ILE A 190 18.81 1.84 -24.04
C ILE A 190 18.22 2.94 -24.95
N GLU A 191 18.50 2.92 -26.26
CA GLU A 191 17.94 3.88 -27.22
C GLU A 191 16.40 3.85 -27.29
N ASP A 192 15.81 2.67 -27.08
CA ASP A 192 14.38 2.42 -27.24
C ASP A 192 13.58 2.74 -25.95
N VAL A 193 14.26 2.86 -24.81
CA VAL A 193 13.64 3.10 -23.49
C VAL A 193 12.60 4.24 -23.50
N PRO A 194 12.85 5.41 -24.12
CA PRO A 194 11.88 6.51 -24.18
C PRO A 194 10.55 6.10 -24.82
N ASP A 195 10.59 5.28 -25.87
CA ASP A 195 9.44 4.93 -26.71
C ASP A 195 8.63 3.74 -26.20
N VAL A 196 9.16 2.98 -25.23
CA VAL A 196 8.41 1.87 -24.62
C VAL A 196 7.15 2.41 -23.94
N PRO A 197 5.93 1.90 -24.28
CA PRO A 197 4.67 2.44 -23.78
C PRO A 197 4.39 2.13 -22.30
N THR A 198 5.22 1.31 -21.66
CA THR A 198 5.14 0.95 -20.24
C THR A 198 5.93 1.94 -19.38
N ASP A 199 5.54 2.09 -18.12
CA ASP A 199 6.28 2.90 -17.13
C ASP A 199 7.46 2.15 -16.50
N GLU A 200 7.53 0.84 -16.70
CA GLU A 200 8.60 -0.05 -16.26
C GLU A 200 9.35 -0.66 -17.44
N VAL A 201 10.69 -0.69 -17.35
CA VAL A 201 11.57 -1.30 -18.34
C VAL A 201 12.67 -2.12 -17.68
N SER A 202 13.23 -3.08 -18.42
CA SER A 202 14.46 -3.77 -18.01
C SER A 202 15.54 -3.49 -19.04
N ILE A 203 16.77 -3.28 -18.59
CA ILE A 203 17.92 -2.96 -19.45
C ILE A 203 19.13 -3.79 -19.03
N GLU A 204 20.09 -3.92 -19.94
CA GLU A 204 21.41 -4.48 -19.68
C GLU A 204 22.46 -3.52 -20.22
N GLY A 205 23.52 -3.30 -19.46
CA GLY A 205 24.59 -2.40 -19.87
C GLY A 205 25.74 -2.39 -18.88
N THR A 206 26.74 -1.56 -19.17
CA THR A 206 27.91 -1.34 -18.31
C THR A 206 27.76 -0.01 -17.60
N ILE A 207 28.06 0.04 -16.31
CA ILE A 207 28.09 1.28 -15.54
C ILE A 207 29.28 2.12 -16.03
N GLU A 208 28.99 3.24 -16.70
CA GLU A 208 30.00 4.12 -17.30
C GLU A 208 30.55 5.11 -16.28
N THR A 209 29.67 5.69 -15.46
CA THR A 209 30.02 6.74 -14.50
C THR A 209 29.10 6.70 -13.29
N LEU A 210 29.66 6.88 -12.11
CA LEU A 210 28.94 7.11 -10.86
C LEU A 210 29.24 8.52 -10.36
N TRP A 211 28.20 9.22 -9.90
CA TRP A 211 28.36 10.55 -9.31
C TRP A 211 28.06 10.51 -7.81
N GLU A 212 28.61 11.49 -7.11
CA GLU A 212 28.29 11.69 -5.70
C GLU A 212 26.80 12.05 -5.52
N PRO A 213 26.06 11.33 -4.64
CA PRO A 213 24.66 11.61 -4.41
C PRO A 213 24.42 13.03 -3.89
N SER A 214 23.48 13.76 -4.51
CA SER A 214 23.12 15.12 -4.06
C SER A 214 22.24 15.16 -2.80
N SER A 215 21.81 14.00 -2.31
CA SER A 215 20.94 13.86 -1.14
C SER A 215 21.22 12.53 -0.44
N PRO A 216 21.17 12.47 0.91
CA PRO A 216 21.32 11.22 1.66
C PRO A 216 20.19 10.20 1.43
N LYS A 217 19.17 10.53 0.63
CA LYS A 217 18.11 9.59 0.22
C LYS A 217 18.46 8.80 -1.03
N ILE A 218 19.43 9.27 -1.81
CA ILE A 218 19.92 8.64 -3.03
C ILE A 218 21.05 7.71 -2.63
N GLU A 219 20.96 6.44 -3.02
CA GLU A 219 22.02 5.45 -2.75
C GLU A 219 23.12 5.58 -3.81
N GLN A 220 22.75 5.49 -5.09
CA GLN A 220 23.67 5.70 -6.21
C GLN A 220 22.97 6.45 -7.34
N VAL A 221 23.74 7.19 -8.11
CA VAL A 221 23.27 7.85 -9.33
C VAL A 221 24.39 7.81 -10.36
N GLY A 222 24.06 7.48 -11.60
CA GLY A 222 25.08 7.24 -12.62
C GLY A 222 24.57 7.20 -14.04
N LEU A 223 25.49 6.89 -14.95
CA LEU A 223 25.22 6.52 -16.34
C LEU A 223 25.44 5.02 -16.50
N ILE A 224 24.51 4.41 -17.21
CA ILE A 224 24.65 3.06 -17.75
C ILE A 224 24.58 3.15 -19.27
N ALA A 225 25.43 2.39 -19.95
CA ALA A 225 25.54 2.40 -21.40
C ALA A 225 25.52 0.98 -21.97
N ASP A 226 24.95 0.85 -23.16
CA ASP A 226 25.02 -0.32 -24.04
C ASP A 226 25.48 0.12 -25.43
N ASP A 227 25.47 -0.79 -26.40
CA ASP A 227 25.88 -0.48 -27.78
C ASP A 227 24.95 0.53 -28.49
N THR A 228 23.75 0.80 -27.94
CA THR A 228 22.73 1.65 -28.55
C THR A 228 22.70 3.05 -27.96
N GLY A 229 23.08 3.20 -26.69
CA GLY A 229 23.11 4.50 -26.06
C GLY A 229 23.45 4.46 -24.59
N LYS A 230 23.18 5.59 -23.93
CA LYS A 230 23.39 5.76 -22.50
C LYS A 230 22.23 6.47 -21.85
N ILE A 231 21.92 6.07 -20.63
CA ILE A 231 20.82 6.65 -19.86
C ILE A 231 21.22 6.87 -18.42
N LYS A 232 20.72 7.95 -17.85
CA LYS A 232 20.89 8.25 -16.43
C LYS A 232 19.99 7.33 -15.62
N TRP A 233 20.53 6.77 -14.55
CA TRP A 233 19.78 6.01 -13.56
C TRP A 233 20.04 6.53 -12.15
N THR A 234 19.07 6.33 -11.26
CA THR A 234 19.14 6.68 -9.84
C THR A 234 18.59 5.53 -9.01
N SER A 235 19.25 5.18 -7.91
CA SER A 235 18.75 4.25 -6.91
C SER A 235 18.54 4.96 -5.57
N TRP A 236 17.60 4.46 -4.76
CA TRP A 236 17.19 5.08 -3.51
C TRP A 236 17.55 4.20 -2.32
N VAL A 237 18.04 4.80 -1.23
CA VAL A 237 18.44 4.07 0.00
C VAL A 237 17.31 3.19 0.51
N LYS A 238 16.07 3.71 0.50
CA LYS A 238 14.86 3.01 0.97
C LYS A 238 14.53 1.75 0.14
N SER A 239 15.08 1.63 -1.07
CA SER A 239 14.89 0.45 -1.91
C SER A 239 15.91 -0.65 -1.64
N GLU A 240 16.89 -0.41 -0.76
CA GLU A 240 17.96 -1.36 -0.41
C GLU A 240 18.60 -2.01 -1.66
N PRO A 241 19.00 -1.22 -2.68
CA PRO A 241 19.48 -1.75 -3.94
C PRO A 241 20.86 -2.40 -3.75
N ARG A 242 21.20 -3.38 -4.60
CA ARG A 242 22.58 -3.89 -4.67
C ARG A 242 23.51 -2.81 -5.22
N ILE A 243 24.70 -2.70 -4.63
CA ILE A 243 25.69 -1.69 -4.98
C ILE A 243 26.47 -2.11 -6.23
N VAL A 244 26.56 -1.20 -7.20
CA VAL A 244 27.31 -1.37 -8.44
C VAL A 244 28.61 -0.56 -8.44
N ARG A 245 29.56 -0.94 -9.29
CA ARG A 245 30.83 -0.22 -9.51
C ARG A 245 30.93 0.28 -10.95
N GLU A 246 31.73 1.32 -11.18
CA GLU A 246 32.09 1.73 -12.55
C GLU A 246 32.81 0.58 -13.27
N GLY A 247 32.54 0.45 -14.57
CA GLY A 247 33.03 -0.63 -15.43
C GLY A 247 32.28 -1.96 -15.26
N GLU A 248 31.32 -2.04 -14.34
CA GLU A 248 30.60 -3.29 -14.08
C GLU A 248 29.45 -3.51 -15.07
N LYS A 249 29.37 -4.71 -15.64
CA LYS A 249 28.23 -5.14 -16.44
C LYS A 249 27.09 -5.58 -15.54
N VAL A 250 25.91 -4.98 -15.73
CA VAL A 250 24.72 -5.26 -14.92
C VAL A 250 23.48 -5.41 -15.80
N ARG A 251 22.54 -6.21 -15.30
CA ARG A 251 21.19 -6.32 -15.82
C ARG A 251 20.22 -5.78 -14.77
N MET A 252 19.57 -4.67 -15.09
CA MET A 252 18.63 -4.01 -14.20
C MET A 252 17.20 -4.27 -14.67
N ARG A 253 16.37 -4.88 -13.82
CA ARG A 253 14.99 -5.27 -14.11
C ARG A 253 13.99 -4.38 -13.40
N ALA A 254 12.83 -4.19 -14.04
CA ALA A 254 11.68 -3.44 -13.51
C ALA A 254 12.06 -2.03 -13.01
N LEU A 255 12.86 -1.31 -13.79
CA LEU A 255 13.20 0.08 -13.54
C LEU A 255 12.05 1.00 -13.91
N LYS A 256 11.76 2.00 -13.08
CA LYS A 256 10.74 3.00 -13.36
C LYS A 256 11.28 4.09 -14.26
N LYS A 257 10.57 4.40 -15.35
CA LYS A 257 10.85 5.55 -16.21
C LYS A 257 10.46 6.84 -15.49
N ASN A 258 11.33 7.85 -15.60
CA ASN A 258 11.07 9.20 -15.14
C ASN A 258 11.41 10.19 -16.27
N TRP A 259 10.66 11.29 -16.34
CA TRP A 259 10.81 12.31 -17.37
C TRP A 259 11.07 13.66 -16.73
N HIS A 260 12.17 14.29 -17.13
CA HIS A 260 12.52 15.64 -16.68
C HIS A 260 13.04 16.47 -17.85
N GLN A 261 12.35 17.57 -18.17
CA GLN A 261 12.70 18.47 -19.28
C GLN A 261 12.93 17.73 -20.61
N GLY A 262 12.05 16.78 -20.94
CA GLY A 262 12.13 15.99 -22.17
C GLY A 262 13.20 14.89 -22.17
N ARG A 263 13.94 14.70 -21.06
CA ARG A 263 14.92 13.61 -20.94
C ARG A 263 14.36 12.47 -20.10
N CYS A 264 14.41 11.27 -20.64
CA CYS A 264 14.07 10.04 -19.91
C CYS A 264 15.24 9.62 -19.02
N SER A 265 14.95 9.25 -17.78
CA SER A 265 15.86 8.64 -16.83
C SER A 265 15.20 7.44 -16.16
N LEU A 266 16.00 6.62 -15.49
CA LEU A 266 15.54 5.40 -14.84
C LEU A 266 15.70 5.48 -13.33
N ALA A 267 14.77 4.88 -12.60
CA ALA A 267 14.80 4.76 -11.16
C ALA A 267 14.75 3.29 -10.73
N VAL A 268 15.73 2.89 -9.92
CA VAL A 268 15.72 1.62 -9.20
C VAL A 268 14.84 1.81 -7.97
N THR A 269 13.73 1.08 -7.90
CA THR A 269 12.78 1.13 -6.80
C THR A 269 12.75 -0.22 -6.05
N TYR A 270 11.83 -0.37 -5.10
CA TYR A 270 11.68 -1.59 -4.30
C TYR A 270 11.38 -2.84 -5.15
N ASP A 271 10.65 -2.68 -6.26
CA ASP A 271 10.31 -3.79 -7.16
C ASP A 271 11.41 -4.07 -8.20
N SER A 272 12.44 -3.23 -8.24
CA SER A 272 13.55 -3.38 -9.19
C SER A 272 14.57 -4.39 -8.71
N MET A 273 15.30 -5.00 -9.64
CA MET A 273 16.35 -5.97 -9.34
C MET A 273 17.61 -5.68 -10.14
N ILE A 274 18.76 -5.74 -9.49
CA ILE A 274 20.07 -5.63 -10.13
C ILE A 274 20.74 -7.00 -10.10
N ILE A 275 21.01 -7.54 -11.28
CA ILE A 275 21.67 -8.82 -11.50
C ILE A 275 23.05 -8.54 -12.09
N PHE A 276 24.06 -9.26 -11.65
CA PHE A 276 25.44 -9.11 -12.12
C PHE A 276 25.81 -10.36 -12.90
N PRO A 277 25.71 -10.39 -14.24
CA PRO A 277 26.04 -11.58 -15.02
C PRO A 277 27.40 -12.16 -14.63
N ASP A 278 28.42 -11.31 -14.55
CA ASP A 278 29.80 -11.76 -14.27
C ASP A 278 30.05 -12.24 -12.83
N ARG A 279 29.18 -11.89 -11.87
CA ARG A 279 29.30 -12.29 -10.44
C ARG A 279 28.33 -13.40 -10.07
N ASP A 280 27.11 -13.34 -10.58
CA ASP A 280 25.98 -14.19 -10.21
C ASP A 280 25.90 -15.45 -11.09
N ASP A 281 26.54 -15.50 -12.27
CA ASP A 281 26.58 -16.72 -13.09
C ASP A 281 27.57 -17.78 -12.52
N ARG A 282 28.43 -17.39 -11.56
CA ARG A 282 29.46 -18.28 -10.97
C ARG A 282 28.95 -19.27 -9.92
N TRP A 283 27.65 -19.29 -9.62
CA TRP A 283 27.08 -20.17 -8.59
C TRP A 283 26.78 -21.61 -9.06
N TRP A 284 27.10 -21.96 -10.32
CA TRP A 284 26.86 -23.29 -10.89
C TRP A 284 28.14 -24.08 -11.27
N GLU A 285 29.34 -23.59 -10.95
CA GLU A 285 30.62 -24.25 -11.30
C GLU A 285 31.35 -24.95 -10.13
N GLU A 286 30.69 -25.19 -8.98
CA GLU A 286 31.21 -26.02 -7.87
C GLU A 286 30.46 -27.35 -7.70
#